data_AF-A0A498FDR0-F1
#
_entry.id   AF-A0A498FDR0-F1
#
_cell.length_a   1.000
_cell.length_b   1.000
_cell.length_c   1.000
_cell.angle_alpha   90.00
_cell.angle_beta   90.00
_cell.angle_gamma   90.00
#
_symmetry.space_group_name_H-M   'P 1'
#
loop_
_entity.id
_entity.type
_entity.pdbx_description
1 polymer ?
#
loop_
_entity_poly.entity_id
_entity_poly.type
_entity_poly.pdbx_seq_one_letter_code
_entity_poly.pdbx_strand_id
1 'polypeptide(L)'
;GTVDGYEIHMGDSRIVGGATPVSGDGAALGSVAGTYIHDLFANDAPRNAFVDAIYESAGRDRPATTTGTAGADADADEPGAGDPYDRAAALVADNLDVAALCDSLGLEE
;
A
#
# COMPACT_ATOMS: atom_id res chain seq x y z
N GLY A 1 4.93 14.15 4.66
CA GLY A 1 3.82 15.12 4.67
C GLY A 1 2.97 14.88 5.89
N THR A 2 1.93 15.69 6.09
CA THR A 2 0.91 15.41 7.12
C THR A 2 0.21 14.09 6.79
N VAL A 3 -0.14 13.35 7.83
CA VAL A 3 -0.89 12.09 7.75
C VAL A 3 -2.09 12.23 8.67
N ASP A 4 -3.28 12.02 8.12
CA ASP A 4 -4.52 11.84 8.87
C ASP A 4 -4.86 10.35 8.92
N GLY A 5 -5.35 9.89 10.07
CA GLY A 5 -5.70 8.50 10.28
C GLY A 5 -6.12 8.29 11.73
N TYR A 6 -6.29 7.02 12.11
CA TYR A 6 -6.66 6.67 13.48
C TYR A 6 -5.96 5.38 13.93
N GLU A 7 -5.91 5.19 15.23
CA GLU A 7 -5.34 4.00 15.86
C GLU A 7 -6.45 3.21 16.57
N ILE A 8 -6.60 1.94 16.21
CA ILE A 8 -7.44 0.98 16.92
C ILE A 8 -6.64 -0.31 17.01
N HIS A 9 -5.99 -0.51 18.15
CA HIS A 9 -5.25 -1.73 18.47
C HIS A 9 -5.23 -1.97 19.98
N MET A 10 -5.21 -3.25 20.36
CA MET A 10 -5.00 -3.68 21.76
C MET A 10 -3.53 -3.97 22.04
N GLY A 11 -2.76 -4.33 21.00
CA GLY A 11 -1.34 -4.66 21.13
C GLY A 11 -0.48 -3.42 21.36
N ASP A 12 0.62 -3.61 22.09
CA ASP A 12 1.66 -2.61 22.33
C ASP A 12 2.98 -3.15 21.77
N SER A 13 3.59 -2.38 20.88
CA SER A 13 4.88 -2.72 20.27
C SER A 13 6.01 -1.93 20.91
N ARG A 14 7.05 -2.64 21.34
CA ARG A 14 8.30 -2.02 21.76
C ARG A 14 9.38 -2.21 20.70
N ILE A 15 9.97 -1.11 20.25
CA ILE A 15 11.13 -1.15 19.35
C ILE A 15 12.29 -1.90 20.01
N VAL A 16 12.84 -2.87 19.29
CA VAL A 16 14.06 -3.60 19.66
C VAL A 16 15.09 -3.46 18.55
N GLY A 17 16.36 -3.32 18.91
CA GLY A 17 17.46 -3.15 17.94
C GLY A 17 17.54 -1.72 17.37
N GLY A 18 17.94 -1.61 16.12
CA GLY A 18 18.30 -0.34 15.46
C GLY A 18 17.20 0.29 14.60
N ALA A 19 15.93 -0.04 14.83
CA ALA A 19 14.84 0.56 14.07
C ALA A 19 14.59 2.01 14.51
N THR A 20 14.22 2.85 13.55
CA THR A 20 13.89 4.26 13.79
C THR A 20 12.40 4.37 14.12
N PRO A 21 11.99 5.08 15.18
CA PRO A 21 10.58 5.34 15.47
C PRO A 21 9.90 6.13 14.34
N VAL A 22 8.64 5.81 14.04
CA VAL A 22 7.79 6.58 13.13
C VAL A 22 6.42 6.83 13.78
N SER A 23 5.60 7.69 13.16
CA SER A 23 4.28 8.05 13.69
C SER A 23 3.38 6.84 13.96
N GLY A 24 2.51 6.98 14.97
CA GLY A 24 1.56 5.97 15.44
C GLY A 24 2.22 4.70 15.93
N ASP A 25 3.10 4.86 16.91
CA ASP A 25 3.85 3.80 17.59
C ASP A 25 4.54 2.80 16.64
N GLY A 26 4.91 3.31 15.47
CA GLY A 26 5.53 2.54 14.40
C GLY A 26 7.04 2.51 14.47
N ALA A 27 7.65 1.67 13.63
CA ALA A 27 9.09 1.61 13.44
C ALA A 27 9.47 1.37 11.98
N ALA A 28 10.66 1.84 11.58
CA ALA A 28 11.25 1.58 10.29
C ALA A 28 12.66 0.99 10.42
N LEU A 29 12.97 -0.02 9.60
CA LEU A 29 14.28 -0.65 9.52
C LEU A 29 14.57 -1.08 8.07
N GLY A 30 15.61 -0.50 7.47
CA GLY A 30 15.95 -0.74 6.07
C GLY A 30 14.81 -0.31 5.14
N SER A 31 14.32 -1.22 4.31
CA SER A 31 13.21 -1.01 3.38
C SER A 31 11.83 -1.31 3.96
N VAL A 32 11.74 -1.60 5.27
CA VAL A 32 10.49 -1.97 5.94
C VAL A 32 10.08 -0.88 6.92
N ALA A 33 8.82 -0.48 6.88
CA ALA A 33 8.20 0.39 7.86
C ALA A 33 6.85 -0.21 8.29
N GLY A 34 6.57 -0.17 9.59
CA GLY A 34 5.30 -0.55 10.18
C GLY A 34 4.76 0.57 11.07
N THR A 35 3.44 0.72 11.11
CA THR A 35 2.73 1.72 11.93
C THR A 35 1.35 1.19 12.29
N TYR A 36 0.77 1.70 13.37
CA TYR A 36 -0.62 1.42 13.75
C TYR A 36 -1.63 2.41 13.16
N ILE A 37 -1.18 3.40 12.39
CA ILE A 37 -2.07 4.34 11.70
C ILE A 37 -2.87 3.58 10.64
N HIS A 38 -4.16 3.41 10.90
CA HIS A 38 -5.14 3.00 9.90
C HIS A 38 -5.37 4.13 8.89
N ASP A 39 -5.77 3.77 7.68
CA ASP A 39 -5.98 4.68 6.54
C ASP A 39 -4.73 5.46 6.11
N LEU A 40 -3.52 4.99 6.44
CA LEU A 40 -2.25 5.64 6.05
C LEU A 40 -2.24 6.00 4.55
N PHE A 41 -2.65 5.08 3.68
CA PHE A 41 -2.64 5.29 2.23
C PHE A 41 -3.85 6.03 1.67
N ALA A 42 -4.84 6.41 2.49
CA ALA A 42 -5.81 7.43 2.08
C ALA A 42 -5.11 8.79 1.84
N ASN A 43 -3.97 9.01 2.50
CA ASN A 43 -3.16 10.22 2.36
C ASN A 43 -2.23 10.16 1.14
N ASP A 44 -2.23 11.23 0.34
CA ASP A 44 -1.41 11.33 -0.88
C ASP A 44 0.08 11.22 -0.61
N ALA A 45 0.57 11.86 0.46
CA ALA A 45 2.00 11.94 0.74
C ALA A 45 2.64 10.56 1.02
N PRO A 46 2.18 9.76 2.01
CA PRO A 46 2.72 8.43 2.23
C PRO A 46 2.42 7.47 1.08
N ARG A 47 1.26 7.57 0.42
CA ARG A 47 0.93 6.71 -0.73
C ARG A 47 1.89 6.94 -1.90
N ASN A 48 2.14 8.19 -2.27
CA ASN A 48 3.05 8.49 -3.37
C ASN A 48 4.49 8.13 -3.02
N ALA A 49 4.96 8.46 -1.81
CA ALA A 49 6.31 8.11 -1.37
C ALA A 49 6.55 6.59 -1.36
N PHE A 50 5.56 5.80 -0.94
CA PHE A 50 5.65 4.33 -0.98
C PHE A 50 5.75 3.81 -2.42
N VAL A 51 4.90 4.29 -3.32
CA VAL A 51 4.93 3.89 -4.74
C VAL A 51 6.24 4.32 -5.40
N ASP A 52 6.74 5.52 -5.13
CA ASP A 52 8.01 6.01 -5.65
C ASP A 52 9.18 5.13 -5.18
N ALA A 53 9.21 4.76 -3.91
CA ALA A 53 10.23 3.87 -3.36
C ALA A 53 10.21 2.47 -4.00
N ILE A 54 9.04 1.93 -4.36
CA ILE A 54 8.93 0.65 -5.08
C ILE A 54 9.53 0.76 -6.48
N TYR A 55 9.20 1.82 -7.22
CA TYR A 55 9.74 2.05 -8.57
C TYR A 55 11.25 2.25 -8.54
N GLU A 56 11.75 3.05 -7.59
CA GLU A 56 13.19 3.24 -7.37
C GLU A 56 13.88 1.91 -7.04
N SER A 57 13.33 1.12 -6.10
CA SER A 57 13.86 -0.19 -5.74
C SER A 57 13.85 -1.17 -6.91
N ALA A 58 12.89 -1.07 -7.82
CA ALA A 58 12.81 -1.90 -9.02
C ALA A 58 13.70 -1.40 -10.16
N GLY A 59 14.32 -0.21 -10.03
CA GLY A 59 15.08 0.45 -11.10
C GLY A 59 14.20 0.78 -12.30
N ARG A 60 12.93 1.13 -12.07
CA ARG A 60 11.95 1.43 -13.12
C ARG A 60 11.42 2.85 -12.98
N ASP A 61 11.17 3.48 -14.12
CA ASP A 61 10.48 4.77 -14.13
C ASP A 61 8.99 4.58 -13.80
N ARG A 62 8.48 5.41 -12.89
CA ARG A 62 7.04 5.45 -12.59
C ARG A 62 6.30 6.00 -13.82
N PRO A 63 5.29 5.29 -14.35
CA PRO A 63 4.49 5.79 -15.45
C PRO A 63 3.81 7.12 -15.08
N ALA A 64 3.79 8.07 -16.02
CA ALA A 64 3.05 9.30 -15.85
C ALA A 64 1.54 8.96 -15.74
N THR A 65 0.97 9.12 -14.56
CA THR A 65 -0.48 9.01 -14.38
C THR A 65 -1.13 10.21 -15.06
N THR A 66 -1.83 9.99 -16.17
CA THR A 66 -2.82 10.97 -16.65
C THR A 66 -3.84 11.11 -15.54
N THR A 67 -3.86 12.26 -14.88
CA THR A 67 -4.81 12.63 -13.83
C THR A 67 -6.23 12.67 -14.39
N GLY A 68 -6.85 11.50 -14.51
CA GLY A 68 -8.27 11.33 -14.26
C GLY A 68 -8.40 11.06 -12.76
N THR A 69 -9.29 11.80 -12.12
CA THR A 69 -9.75 11.64 -10.74
C THR A 69 -10.07 10.17 -10.40
N ALA A 70 -9.06 9.40 -10.01
CA ALA A 70 -9.22 8.07 -9.42
C ALA A 70 -9.10 8.14 -7.89
N GLY A 71 -9.50 9.27 -7.31
CA GLY A 71 -9.90 9.34 -5.91
C GLY A 71 -11.40 9.12 -5.87
N ALA A 72 -11.81 8.04 -5.20
CA ALA A 72 -13.11 7.69 -4.59
C ALA A 72 -14.46 7.96 -5.32
N ASP A 73 -14.51 8.78 -6.36
CA ASP A 73 -15.74 9.35 -6.91
C ASP A 73 -15.78 9.27 -8.45
N ALA A 74 -14.99 8.38 -9.07
CA ALA A 74 -15.18 8.06 -10.48
C ALA A 74 -16.51 7.29 -10.59
N ASP A 75 -17.58 8.04 -10.84
CA ASP A 75 -18.91 7.56 -11.15
C ASP A 75 -18.84 6.29 -12.00
N ALA A 76 -19.41 5.21 -11.49
CA ALA A 76 -19.46 3.88 -12.11
C ALA A 76 -20.33 3.82 -13.39
N ASP A 77 -20.53 4.95 -14.06
CA ASP A 77 -21.47 5.14 -15.16
C ASP A 77 -20.78 5.55 -16.48
N GLU A 78 -19.45 5.38 -16.59
CA GLU A 78 -18.79 5.32 -17.90
C GLU A 78 -18.94 3.91 -18.50
N PRO A 79 -19.63 3.74 -19.65
CA PRO A 79 -19.82 2.45 -20.29
C PRO A 79 -18.52 1.99 -20.95
N GLY A 80 -17.59 1.44 -20.16
CA GLY A 80 -16.32 0.92 -20.64
C GLY A 80 -15.23 0.73 -19.57
N ALA A 81 -15.35 1.40 -18.41
CA ALA A 81 -14.49 1.13 -17.27
C ALA A 81 -15.04 -0.09 -16.52
N GLY A 82 -14.42 -1.27 -16.70
CA GLY A 82 -14.76 -2.46 -15.92
C GLY A 82 -14.70 -2.19 -14.41
N ASP A 83 -15.32 -3.07 -13.62
CA ASP A 83 -15.34 -2.96 -12.15
C ASP A 83 -13.92 -2.68 -11.62
N PRO A 84 -13.70 -1.59 -10.84
CA PRO A 84 -12.39 -1.31 -10.27
C PRO A 84 -11.80 -2.49 -9.49
N TYR A 85 -12.64 -3.34 -8.89
CA TYR A 85 -12.20 -4.56 -8.23
C TYR A 85 -11.68 -5.60 -9.24
N ASP A 86 -12.35 -5.80 -10.38
CA ASP A 86 -11.88 -6.68 -11.44
C ASP A 86 -10.55 -6.20 -12.02
N ARG A 87 -10.39 -4.88 -12.21
CA ARG A 87 -9.13 -4.28 -12.68
C ARG A 87 -8.01 -4.49 -11.67
N ALA A 88 -8.28 -4.34 -10.37
CA ALA A 88 -7.31 -4.62 -9.33
C ALA A 88 -6.94 -6.11 -9.28
N ALA A 89 -7.93 -7.00 -9.40
CA ALA A 89 -7.72 -8.45 -9.45
C ALA A 89 -6.85 -8.86 -10.65
N ALA A 90 -7.08 -8.29 -11.83
CA ALA A 90 -6.25 -8.52 -13.01
C ALA A 90 -4.79 -8.11 -12.77
N LEU A 91 -4.55 -6.94 -12.17
CA LEU A 91 -3.19 -6.50 -11.84
C LEU A 91 -2.47 -7.46 -10.88
N VAL A 92 -3.20 -8.00 -9.89
CA VAL A 92 -2.64 -9.00 -8.97
C VAL A 92 -2.33 -10.29 -9.72
N ALA A 93 -3.30 -10.83 -10.47
CA ALA A 93 -3.13 -12.09 -11.20
C ALA A 93 -1.99 -12.05 -12.23
N ASP A 94 -1.80 -10.91 -12.91
CA ASP A 94 -0.79 -10.76 -13.95
C ASP A 94 0.62 -10.57 -13.39
N ASN A 95 0.77 -10.08 -12.15
CA ASN A 95 2.06 -9.64 -11.61
C ASN A 95 2.50 -10.38 -10.34
N LEU A 96 1.61 -11.14 -9.69
CA LEU A 96 1.89 -11.89 -8.46
C LEU A 96 1.51 -13.36 -8.64
N ASP A 97 2.44 -14.25 -8.28
CA ASP A 97 2.14 -15.66 -8.07
C ASP A 97 1.48 -15.83 -6.70
N VAL A 98 0.16 -15.65 -6.69
CA VAL A 98 -0.65 -15.72 -5.45
C VAL A 98 -0.57 -17.09 -4.80
N ALA A 99 -0.49 -18.17 -5.60
CA ALA A 99 -0.37 -19.53 -5.08
C ALA A 99 0.95 -19.70 -4.30
N ALA A 100 2.08 -19.29 -4.90
CA ALA A 100 3.37 -19.32 -4.21
C ALA A 100 3.39 -18.44 -2.95
N LEU A 101 2.69 -17.30 -2.96
CA LEU A 101 2.57 -16.45 -1.79
C LEU A 101 1.77 -17.13 -0.66
N CYS A 102 0.62 -17.73 -0.97
CA CYS A 102 -0.20 -18.47 -0.02
C CYS A 102 0.57 -19.64 0.60
N ASP A 103 1.27 -20.43 -0.22
CA ASP A 103 2.14 -21.52 0.22
C ASP A 103 3.22 -21.01 1.20
N SER A 104 3.85 -19.87 0.89
CA SER A 104 4.89 -19.29 1.75
C SER A 104 4.37 -18.85 3.13
N LEU A 105 3.09 -18.51 3.20
CA LEU A 105 2.41 -18.07 4.41
C LEU A 105 1.73 -19.23 5.15
N GLY A 106 1.78 -20.46 4.62
CA GLY A 106 1.07 -21.61 5.17
C GLY A 106 -0.45 -21.48 5.09
N LEU A 107 -0.95 -20.72 4.11
CA LEU A 107 -2.37 -20.61 3.80
C LEU A 107 -2.68 -21.67 2.75
N GLU A 108 -3.27 -22.78 3.17
CA GLU A 108 -3.78 -23.80 2.25
C GLU A 108 -5.02 -23.26 1.52
N GLU A 109 -5.18 -23.58 0.23
CA GLU A 109 -6.41 -23.31 -0.53
C GLU A 109 -7.53 -24.30 -0.17
#